data_AF-A0A418XC56-F1
#
_entry.id   AF-A0A418XC56-F1
#
_cell.length_a   1.000
_cell.length_b   1.000
_cell.length_c   1.000
_cell.angle_alpha   90.00
_cell.angle_beta   90.00
_cell.angle_gamma   90.00
#
_symmetry.space_group_name_H-M   'P 1'
#
loop_
_entity.id
_entity.type
_entity.pdbx_description
1 polymer ?
#
loop_
_entity_poly.entity_id
_entity_poly.type
_entity_poly.pdbx_seq_one_letter_code
_entity_poly.pdbx_strand_id
1 'polypeptide(L)'
;MASTSKTALHPSSFPYELGWVFIAPEARGNGFAQNLSQAAMAFAEGQGIFATSHTDNTLMHRTLTRLGFIQSGAPYPSTNATRHLQLFTRPPTKQ
;
A
#
# COMPACT_ATOMS: atom_id res chain seq x y z
N MET A 1 14.76 -10.59 14.79
CA MET A 1 13.48 -11.20 14.37
C MET A 1 12.74 -10.22 13.50
N ALA A 2 12.20 -10.64 12.35
CA ALA A 2 11.42 -9.75 11.49
C ALA A 2 10.08 -9.40 12.17
N SER A 3 9.74 -8.11 12.23
CA SER A 3 8.43 -7.65 12.72
C SER A 3 7.36 -7.81 11.63
N THR A 4 6.13 -8.12 12.02
CA THR A 4 5.02 -8.41 11.09
C THR A 4 3.76 -7.63 11.45
N SER A 5 2.84 -7.48 10.49
CA SER A 5 1.55 -6.79 10.68
C SER A 5 0.54 -7.57 11.54
N LYS A 6 0.80 -8.85 11.86
CA LYS A 6 -0.15 -9.73 12.56
C LYS A 6 -1.53 -9.83 11.88
N THR A 7 -1.60 -9.62 10.57
CA THR A 7 -2.85 -9.83 9.81
C THR A 7 -3.21 -11.32 9.78
N ALA A 8 -4.51 -11.64 9.83
CA ALA A 8 -5.02 -13.00 9.61
C ALA A 8 -5.17 -13.36 8.12
N LEU A 9 -4.91 -12.39 7.23
CA LEU A 9 -5.01 -12.57 5.78
C LEU A 9 -3.89 -13.48 5.25
N HIS A 10 -4.24 -14.36 4.33
CA HIS A 10 -3.28 -15.26 3.71
C HIS A 10 -2.51 -14.56 2.58
N PRO A 11 -1.17 -14.63 2.53
CA PRO A 11 -0.36 -13.95 1.51
C PRO A 11 -0.73 -14.32 0.07
N SER A 12 -1.15 -15.56 -0.19
CA SER A 12 -1.54 -15.99 -1.54
C SER A 12 -2.76 -15.26 -2.09
N SER A 13 -3.55 -14.59 -1.24
CA SER A 13 -4.68 -13.77 -1.66
C SER A 13 -4.26 -12.40 -2.20
N PHE A 14 -2.99 -12.01 -2.01
CA PHE A 14 -2.43 -10.72 -2.40
C PHE A 14 -1.10 -10.91 -3.13
N PRO A 15 -1.10 -11.50 -4.35
CA PRO A 15 0.12 -11.88 -5.05
C PRO A 15 0.94 -10.69 -5.58
N TYR A 16 0.34 -9.50 -5.65
CA TYR A 16 1.00 -8.29 -6.16
C TYR A 16 1.26 -7.26 -5.06
N GLU A 17 2.41 -6.60 -5.15
CA GLU A 17 2.75 -5.44 -4.34
C GLU A 17 2.63 -4.16 -5.17
N LEU A 18 1.88 -3.18 -4.68
CA LEU A 18 2.08 -1.79 -5.11
C LEU A 18 3.28 -1.25 -4.34
N GLY A 19 4.44 -1.31 -4.99
CA GLY A 19 5.72 -0.91 -4.41
C GLY A 19 5.88 0.61 -4.22
N TRP A 20 7.12 1.09 -4.30
CA TRP A 20 7.44 2.50 -4.03
C TRP A 20 6.78 3.46 -5.03
N VAL A 21 5.84 4.27 -4.54
CA VAL A 21 5.24 5.38 -5.28
C VAL A 21 5.88 6.68 -4.82
N PHE A 22 6.70 7.28 -5.69
CA PHE A 22 7.39 8.54 -5.42
C PHE A 22 7.03 9.59 -6.46
N ILE A 23 6.67 10.79 -5.99
CA ILE A 23 6.43 11.97 -6.83
C ILE A 23 7.43 13.05 -6.43
N ALA A 24 8.15 13.56 -7.43
CA ALA A 24 9.08 14.67 -7.28
C ALA A 24 8.39 15.87 -6.60
N PRO A 25 9.02 16.54 -5.62
CA PRO A 25 8.43 17.64 -4.85
C PRO A 25 7.68 18.68 -5.70
N GLU A 26 8.30 19.13 -6.78
CA GLU A 26 7.81 20.11 -7.75
C GLU A 26 6.56 19.65 -8.52
N ALA A 27 6.30 18.35 -8.58
CA ALA A 27 5.17 17.75 -9.29
C ALA A 27 4.00 17.36 -8.36
N ARG A 28 4.14 17.56 -7.03
CA ARG A 28 3.10 17.18 -6.05
C ARG A 28 1.85 18.05 -6.17
N GLY A 29 0.72 17.54 -5.66
CA GLY A 29 -0.57 18.23 -5.72
C GLY A 29 -1.36 18.02 -7.01
N ASN A 30 -0.74 17.47 -8.06
CA ASN A 30 -1.36 17.28 -9.38
C ASN A 30 -2.02 15.91 -9.60
N GLY A 31 -2.21 15.12 -8.54
CA GLY A 31 -2.85 13.79 -8.63
C GLY A 31 -1.98 12.66 -9.23
N PHE A 32 -0.71 12.92 -9.57
CA PHE A 32 0.15 11.92 -10.21
C PHE A 32 0.33 10.63 -9.42
N ALA A 33 0.40 10.68 -8.08
CA ALA A 33 0.49 9.47 -7.27
C ALA A 33 -0.69 8.53 -7.52
N GLN A 34 -1.92 9.08 -7.55
CA GLN A 34 -3.12 8.30 -7.83
C GLN A 34 -3.11 7.74 -9.26
N ASN A 35 -2.79 8.57 -10.26
CA ASN A 35 -2.80 8.15 -11.66
C ASN A 35 -1.77 7.06 -11.95
N LEU A 36 -0.54 7.21 -11.46
CA LEU A 36 0.52 6.22 -11.64
C LEU A 36 0.18 4.91 -10.92
N SER A 37 -0.29 4.98 -9.68
CA SER A 37 -0.71 3.78 -8.95
C SER A 37 -1.88 3.08 -9.64
N GLN A 38 -2.86 3.81 -10.14
CA GLN A 38 -4.00 3.22 -10.86
C GLN A 38 -3.56 2.52 -12.15
N ALA A 39 -2.65 3.13 -12.92
CA ALA A 39 -2.07 2.51 -14.10
C ALA A 39 -1.29 1.22 -13.75
N ALA A 40 -0.48 1.25 -12.69
CA ALA A 40 0.25 0.06 -12.24
C ALA A 40 -0.69 -1.06 -11.75
N MET A 41 -1.75 -0.70 -11.01
CA MET A 41 -2.72 -1.65 -10.48
C MET A 41 -3.60 -2.29 -11.58
N ALA A 42 -3.72 -1.67 -12.75
CA ALA A 42 -4.48 -2.24 -13.86
C ALA A 42 -3.93 -3.60 -14.33
N PHE A 43 -2.61 -3.81 -14.18
CA PHE A 43 -1.94 -5.07 -14.51
C PHE A 43 -2.22 -6.21 -13.51
N ALA A 44 -2.82 -5.92 -12.36
CA ALA A 44 -3.18 -6.96 -11.40
C ALA A 44 -4.45 -7.73 -11.82
N GLU A 45 -5.15 -7.31 -12.88
CA GLU A 45 -6.33 -8.00 -13.44
C GLU A 45 -7.40 -8.37 -12.40
N GLY A 46 -7.58 -7.51 -11.40
CA GLY A 46 -8.54 -7.72 -10.31
C GLY A 46 -8.07 -8.67 -9.21
N GLN A 47 -6.85 -9.19 -9.25
CA GLN A 47 -6.25 -9.92 -8.14
C GLN A 47 -5.95 -9.00 -6.94
N GLY A 48 -5.75 -9.61 -5.77
CA GLY A 48 -5.45 -8.86 -4.55
C GLY A 48 -4.09 -8.17 -4.62
N ILE A 49 -4.02 -6.97 -4.04
CA ILE A 49 -2.81 -6.16 -4.01
C ILE A 49 -2.53 -5.75 -2.57
N PHE A 50 -1.27 -5.81 -2.14
CA PHE A 50 -0.84 -5.22 -0.88
C PHE A 50 0.11 -4.04 -1.11
N ALA A 51 0.22 -3.19 -0.10
CA ALA A 51 1.20 -2.11 -0.04
C ALA A 51 1.64 -1.90 1.41
N THR A 52 2.83 -1.35 1.60
CA THR A 52 3.29 -0.90 2.92
C THR A 52 3.65 0.59 2.84
N SER A 53 3.32 1.33 3.90
CA SER A 53 3.67 2.74 4.02
C SER A 53 4.01 3.07 5.46
N HIS A 54 4.92 4.02 5.67
CA HIS A 54 5.19 4.52 7.01
C HIS A 54 3.94 5.18 7.61
N THR A 55 3.72 4.97 8.91
CA THR A 55 2.52 5.43 9.62
C THR A 55 2.34 6.95 9.63
N ASP A 56 3.44 7.69 9.51
CA ASP A 56 3.50 9.16 9.45
C ASP A 56 3.29 9.71 8.01
N ASN A 57 3.23 8.85 6.98
CA ASN A 57 3.01 9.26 5.59
C ASN A 57 1.51 9.38 5.27
N THR A 58 0.86 10.38 5.86
CA THR A 58 -0.58 10.63 5.75
C THR A 58 -1.04 10.87 4.30
N LEU A 59 -0.21 11.46 3.45
CA LEU A 59 -0.50 11.67 2.03
C LEU A 59 -0.59 10.36 1.27
N MET A 60 0.33 9.42 1.53
CA MET A 60 0.27 8.09 0.93
C MET A 60 -0.94 7.31 1.43
N HIS A 61 -1.24 7.38 2.73
CA HIS A 61 -2.42 6.71 3.29
C HIS A 61 -3.71 7.19 2.62
N ARG A 62 -3.87 8.51 2.43
CA ARG A 62 -5.01 9.07 1.68
C ARG A 62 -5.07 8.58 0.24
N THR A 63 -3.93 8.45 -0.42
CA THR A 63 -3.84 7.94 -1.80
C THR A 63 -4.28 6.48 -1.85
N LEU A 64 -3.75 5.64 -0.96
CA LEU A 64 -4.11 4.22 -0.84
C LEU A 64 -5.60 4.04 -0.55
N THR A 65 -6.18 4.81 0.38
CA THR A 65 -7.62 4.77 0.68
C THR A 65 -8.46 5.13 -0.56
N ARG A 66 -8.08 6.15 -1.34
CA ARG A 66 -8.78 6.51 -2.59
C ARG A 66 -8.70 5.42 -3.66
N LEU A 67 -7.63 4.61 -3.64
CA LEU A 67 -7.44 3.47 -4.54
C LEU A 67 -8.14 2.19 -4.04
N GLY A 68 -8.88 2.27 -2.92
CA GLY A 68 -9.64 1.14 -2.38
C GLY A 68 -8.83 0.20 -1.49
N PHE A 69 -7.64 0.60 -1.04
CA PHE A 69 -6.93 -0.13 -0.01
C PHE A 69 -7.50 0.18 1.37
N ILE A 70 -7.44 -0.81 2.26
CA ILE A 70 -7.76 -0.70 3.68
C ILE A 70 -6.51 -1.02 4.51
N GLN A 71 -6.42 -0.46 5.71
CA GLN A 71 -5.40 -0.87 6.68
C GLN A 71 -5.68 -2.32 7.12
N SER A 72 -4.65 -3.16 7.20
CA SER A 72 -4.79 -4.57 7.57
C SER A 72 -3.72 -4.98 8.58
N GLY A 73 -4.15 -5.52 9.71
CA GLY A 73 -3.27 -5.80 10.84
C GLY A 73 -2.82 -4.53 11.57
N ALA A 74 -1.88 -4.70 12.50
CA ALA A 74 -1.31 -3.64 13.32
C ALA A 74 -0.04 -3.04 12.70
N PRO A 75 0.28 -1.76 12.98
CA PRO A 75 1.58 -1.19 12.67
C PRO A 75 2.73 -1.99 13.28
N TYR A 76 3.86 -2.04 12.59
CA TYR A 76 5.04 -2.78 13.03
C TYR A 76 6.33 -2.02 12.69
N PRO A 77 7.42 -2.19 13.45
CA PRO A 77 8.69 -1.54 13.15
C PRO A 77 9.18 -1.85 11.73
N SER A 78 9.63 -0.81 11.02
CA SER A 78 10.44 -0.97 9.81
C SER A 78 11.80 -1.59 10.15
N THR A 79 12.52 -2.07 9.13
CA THR A 79 13.84 -2.70 9.30
C THR A 79 14.85 -1.84 10.07
N ASN A 80 14.74 -0.51 9.94
CA ASN A 80 15.63 0.44 10.62
C ASN A 80 15.10 0.90 11.99
N ALA A 81 13.96 0.35 12.45
CA ALA A 81 13.28 0.60 13.73
C ALA A 81 12.92 2.06 14.09
N THR A 82 13.32 3.05 13.30
CA THR A 82 13.01 4.48 13.55
C THR A 82 11.57 4.85 13.19
N ARG A 83 10.94 4.07 12.33
CA ARG A 83 9.58 4.31 11.82
C ARG A 83 8.77 3.01 11.83
N HIS A 84 7.46 3.15 11.95
CA HIS A 84 6.52 2.05 11.86
C HIS A 84 5.94 1.99 10.45
N LEU A 85 5.72 0.78 9.94
CA LEU A 85 4.99 0.50 8.71
C LEU A 85 3.56 0.08 9.06
N GLN A 86 2.62 0.50 8.21
CA GLN A 86 1.27 -0.02 8.16
C GLN A 86 1.13 -0.86 6.89
N LEU A 87 0.58 -2.07 7.04
CA LEU A 87 0.16 -2.88 5.91
C LEU A 87 -1.20 -2.40 5.41
N PHE A 88 -1.32 -2.28 4.10
CA PHE A 88 -2.55 -1.98 3.38
C PHE A 88 -2.86 -3.13 2.44
N THR A 89 -4.14 -3.50 2.34
CA THR A 89 -4.58 -4.51 1.38
C THR A 89 -5.78 -4.02 0.58
N ARG A 90 -5.83 -4.41 -0.69
CA ARG A 90 -6.98 -4.26 -1.57
C ARG A 90 -7.39 -5.67 -2.00
N PRO A 91 -8.56 -6.18 -1.58
CA PRO A 91 -8.98 -7.53 -1.89
C PRO A 91 -9.20 -7.70 -3.40
N PRO A 92 -9.12 -8.93 -3.92
CA PRO A 92 -9.46 -9.20 -5.30
C PRO A 92 -10.90 -8.76 -5.58
N THR A 93 -11.11 -8.09 -6.70
CA THR A 93 -12.45 -7.83 -7.20
C THR A 93 -13.00 -9.14 -7.75
N LYS A 94 -14.19 -9.54 -7.30
CA LYS A 94 -14.94 -10.61 -7.98
C LYS A 94 -15.13 -10.18 -9.44
N GLN A 95 -14.67 -11.00 -10.38
CA GLN A 95 -15.08 -10.89 -11.78
C GLN A 95 -16.58 -11.14 -11.89
#